data_AF-A0A1H2FYF0-F1
#
_entry.id   AF-A0A1H2FYF0-F1
#
_cell.length_a   1.000
_cell.length_b   1.000
_cell.length_c   1.000
_cell.angle_alpha   90.00
_cell.angle_beta   90.00
_cell.angle_gamma   90.00
#
_symmetry.space_group_name_H-M   'P 1'
#
loop_
_entity.id
_entity.type
_entity.pdbx_description
1 polymer ?
#
loop_
_entity_poly.entity_id
_entity_poly.type
_entity_poly.pdbx_seq_one_letter_code
_entity_poly.pdbx_strand_id
1 'polypeptide(L)'
;MIRKTLKFFGKLLLVTIILLAVLVITYLIKPEFIENKAIDIFYPTVNIENKYRDKIIVENPEVYELMQIACSLTETFQNDQNLTNHKTGYYTNFINHFKSYKNHELVLKLNEYLKPNPYGSSQFAIRLLSLNYEINDSNKLKSNSFINVNPILIKLFKSKAFLISENIKLIEDFANKSGFKNYYAKHKNYYAKLISNYSKLCDFQNMKVWLENKFSSKYQSYRIIFSPLTGGFHNTMKFKNNDKNLEQTFMFVNAPYENIDNLPEKEFEIKSSKMARVVFTEIDHNYVNPLTDKYNDELKNAMIDYKFWNNQKGGMYQSSYNTFNEYMTWGVFNLYALDTYSKENIDTIIKIQTDFINDKRKFNQFRDFNKELIKQYNAKSKPKIEEIYKPILEWIEQKSVPNNVYN
;
A
#
# COMPACT_ATOMS: atom_id res chain seq x y z
N MET A 1 25.89 -12.43 -51.78
CA MET A 1 25.63 -12.26 -50.33
C MET A 1 24.45 -11.32 -50.06
N ILE A 2 24.46 -10.10 -50.60
CA ILE A 2 23.46 -9.04 -50.39
C ILE A 2 21.98 -9.44 -50.64
N ARG A 3 21.67 -10.17 -51.73
CA ARG A 3 20.30 -10.63 -52.04
C ARG A 3 19.70 -11.62 -51.02
N LYS A 4 20.53 -12.46 -50.39
CA LYS A 4 20.05 -13.41 -49.36
C LYS A 4 19.73 -12.66 -48.05
N THR A 5 20.55 -11.68 -47.71
CA THR A 5 20.36 -10.80 -46.56
C THR A 5 19.08 -9.96 -46.69
N LEU A 6 18.83 -9.33 -47.84
CA LEU A 6 17.59 -8.57 -48.10
C LEU A 6 16.33 -9.42 -48.02
N LYS A 7 16.34 -10.65 -48.55
CA LYS A 7 15.21 -11.58 -48.42
C LYS A 7 14.96 -12.02 -46.97
N PHE A 8 16.02 -12.19 -46.18
CA PHE A 8 15.90 -12.51 -44.76
C PHE A 8 15.26 -11.35 -43.98
N PHE A 9 15.74 -10.11 -44.18
CA PHE A 9 15.16 -8.92 -43.56
C PHE A 9 13.72 -8.66 -44.00
N GLY A 10 13.39 -8.88 -45.27
CA GLY A 10 12.00 -8.76 -45.77
C GLY A 10 11.06 -9.77 -45.11
N LYS A 11 11.49 -11.03 -44.94
CA LYS A 11 10.71 -12.04 -44.20
C LYS A 11 10.55 -11.69 -42.73
N LEU A 12 11.62 -11.22 -42.08
CA LEU A 12 11.58 -10.81 -40.68
C LEU A 12 10.62 -9.63 -40.46
N LEU A 13 10.66 -8.64 -41.36
CA LEU A 13 9.75 -7.50 -41.32
C LEU A 13 8.29 -7.95 -41.49
N LEU A 14 8.01 -8.82 -42.47
CA LEU A 14 6.67 -9.36 -42.70
C LEU A 14 6.14 -10.11 -41.47
N VAL A 15 6.95 -10.98 -40.87
CA VAL A 15 6.59 -11.70 -39.63
C VAL A 15 6.30 -10.71 -38.51
N THR A 16 7.10 -9.66 -38.37
CA THR A 16 6.90 -8.62 -37.33
C THR A 16 5.59 -7.87 -37.54
N ILE A 17 5.27 -7.49 -38.78
CA ILE A 17 4.01 -6.82 -39.12
C ILE A 17 2.82 -7.72 -38.81
N ILE A 18 2.89 -9.01 -39.17
CA ILE A 18 1.83 -9.97 -38.88
C ILE A 18 1.63 -10.11 -37.35
N LEU A 19 2.72 -10.23 -36.58
CA LEU A 19 2.63 -10.32 -35.11
C LEU A 19 2.01 -9.05 -34.50
N LEU A 20 2.38 -7.87 -34.97
CA LEU A 20 1.80 -6.60 -34.54
C LEU A 20 0.31 -6.51 -34.91
N ALA A 21 -0.06 -6.91 -36.12
CA ALA A 21 -1.46 -6.92 -36.56
C ALA A 21 -2.30 -7.87 -35.70
N VAL A 22 -1.79 -9.08 -35.42
CA VAL A 22 -2.45 -10.04 -34.52
C VAL A 22 -2.60 -9.45 -33.12
N LEU A 23 -1.57 -8.80 -32.57
CA LEU A 23 -1.63 -8.15 -31.26
C LEU A 23 -2.70 -7.06 -31.23
N VAL A 24 -2.73 -6.17 -32.24
CA VAL A 24 -3.72 -5.08 -32.34
C VAL A 24 -5.13 -5.62 -32.48
N ILE A 25 -5.36 -6.60 -33.38
CA ILE A 25 -6.66 -7.24 -33.54
C ILE A 25 -7.10 -7.90 -32.23
N THR A 26 -6.19 -8.61 -31.55
CA THR A 26 -6.50 -9.24 -30.26
C THR A 26 -6.83 -8.19 -29.19
N TYR A 27 -6.14 -7.06 -29.16
CA TYR A 27 -6.43 -5.96 -28.23
C TYR A 27 -7.80 -5.33 -28.52
N LEU A 28 -8.18 -5.16 -29.79
CA LEU A 28 -9.49 -4.61 -30.16
C LEU A 28 -10.65 -5.55 -29.78
N ILE A 29 -10.42 -6.88 -29.80
CA ILE A 29 -11.46 -7.87 -29.48
C ILE A 29 -11.47 -8.21 -27.97
N LYS A 30 -10.30 -8.30 -27.34
CA LYS A 30 -10.10 -8.70 -25.93
C LYS A 30 -8.98 -7.87 -25.27
N PRO A 31 -9.24 -6.58 -24.99
CA PRO A 31 -8.22 -5.69 -24.41
C PRO A 31 -7.70 -6.23 -23.07
N GLU A 32 -8.60 -6.71 -22.19
CA GLU A 32 -8.23 -7.27 -20.89
C GLU A 32 -7.26 -8.46 -20.98
N PHE A 33 -7.38 -9.30 -22.01
CA PHE A 33 -6.46 -10.43 -22.17
C PHE A 33 -5.03 -9.96 -22.46
N ILE A 34 -4.88 -8.96 -23.33
CA ILE A 34 -3.58 -8.38 -23.68
C ILE A 34 -3.00 -7.60 -22.49
N GLU A 35 -3.83 -6.82 -21.79
CA GLU A 35 -3.43 -6.07 -20.60
C GLU A 35 -2.95 -7.01 -19.48
N ASN A 36 -3.71 -8.06 -19.16
CA ASN A 36 -3.33 -9.05 -18.16
C ASN A 36 -2.03 -9.77 -18.53
N LYS A 37 -1.84 -10.12 -19.82
CA LYS A 37 -0.59 -10.71 -20.29
C LYS A 37 0.58 -9.74 -20.19
N ALA A 38 0.38 -8.46 -20.50
CA ALA A 38 1.41 -7.44 -20.36
C ALA A 38 1.79 -7.26 -18.88
N ILE A 39 0.82 -7.17 -17.97
CA ILE A 39 1.06 -7.12 -16.53
C ILE A 39 1.86 -8.35 -16.10
N ASP A 40 1.46 -9.56 -16.46
CA ASP A 40 2.18 -10.79 -16.10
C ASP A 40 3.65 -10.83 -16.58
N ILE A 41 3.99 -10.13 -17.68
CA ILE A 41 5.34 -10.09 -18.26
C ILE A 41 6.19 -8.98 -17.64
N PHE A 42 5.58 -7.83 -17.37
CA PHE A 42 6.30 -6.61 -17.01
C PHE A 42 6.24 -6.29 -15.52
N TYR A 43 5.23 -6.78 -14.79
CA TYR A 43 5.09 -6.52 -13.37
C TYR A 43 6.30 -7.05 -12.59
N PRO A 44 6.86 -6.28 -11.64
CA PRO A 44 8.04 -6.73 -10.91
C PRO A 44 7.77 -8.02 -10.13
N THR A 45 8.80 -8.84 -10.00
CA THR A 45 8.78 -10.04 -9.13
C THR A 45 9.76 -9.85 -7.98
N VAL A 46 9.62 -10.69 -6.96
CA VAL A 46 10.53 -10.71 -5.81
C VAL A 46 11.19 -12.08 -5.66
N ASN A 47 12.32 -12.14 -4.97
CA ASN A 47 12.96 -13.38 -4.53
C ASN A 47 12.53 -13.66 -3.09
N ILE A 48 11.48 -14.46 -2.90
CA ILE A 48 10.94 -14.75 -1.55
C ILE A 48 11.86 -15.73 -0.80
N GLU A 49 12.69 -15.18 0.08
CA GLU A 49 13.55 -15.94 0.99
C GLU A 49 12.73 -16.84 1.93
N ASN A 50 13.30 -18.00 2.31
CA ASN A 50 12.68 -18.96 3.22
C ASN A 50 12.26 -18.35 4.56
N LYS A 51 12.99 -17.33 5.05
CA LYS A 51 12.65 -16.65 6.31
C LYS A 51 11.31 -15.92 6.29
N TYR A 52 10.75 -15.64 5.11
CA TYR A 52 9.45 -14.97 4.95
C TYR A 52 8.31 -15.89 4.50
N ARG A 53 8.60 -17.12 4.04
CA ARG A 53 7.55 -18.02 3.51
C ARG A 53 6.56 -18.39 4.61
N ASP A 54 5.27 -18.30 4.28
CA ASP A 54 4.14 -18.60 5.17
C ASP A 54 4.18 -17.84 6.52
N LYS A 55 4.83 -16.67 6.54
CA LYS A 55 5.00 -15.86 7.74
C LYS A 55 4.46 -14.45 7.55
N ILE A 56 4.07 -13.86 8.68
CA ILE A 56 3.81 -12.45 8.82
C ILE A 56 5.00 -11.86 9.58
N ILE A 57 5.75 -10.98 8.94
CA ILE A 57 6.95 -10.35 9.51
C ILE A 57 6.72 -8.85 9.64
N VAL A 58 6.95 -8.31 10.83
CA VAL A 58 6.96 -6.88 11.10
C VAL A 58 8.42 -6.44 11.25
N GLU A 59 8.85 -5.43 10.49
CA GLU A 59 10.25 -5.05 10.43
C GLU A 59 10.50 -3.57 10.10
N ASN A 60 11.71 -3.10 10.42
CA ASN A 60 12.25 -1.80 10.04
C ASN A 60 13.62 -2.02 9.37
N PRO A 61 13.68 -2.29 8.06
CA PRO A 61 14.94 -2.59 7.37
C PRO A 61 15.88 -1.37 7.38
N GLU A 62 17.20 -1.59 7.56
CA GLU A 62 18.17 -0.49 7.74
C GLU A 62 18.20 0.49 6.55
N VAL A 63 18.26 0.00 5.31
CA VAL A 63 18.30 0.88 4.12
C VAL A 63 16.96 1.58 3.88
N TYR A 64 15.85 0.93 4.25
CA TYR A 64 14.54 1.57 4.24
C TYR A 64 14.49 2.75 5.21
N GLU A 65 14.96 2.57 6.44
CA GLU A 65 15.04 3.65 7.45
C GLU A 65 15.99 4.77 7.02
N LEU A 66 17.17 4.43 6.45
CA LEU A 66 18.10 5.41 5.90
C LEU A 66 17.44 6.32 4.85
N MET A 67 16.73 5.71 3.90
CA MET A 67 16.05 6.47 2.86
C MET A 67 14.87 7.26 3.41
N GLN A 68 14.14 6.74 4.41
CA GLN A 68 13.07 7.49 5.05
C GLN A 68 13.58 8.67 5.86
N ILE A 69 14.73 8.57 6.54
CA ILE A 69 15.41 9.71 7.19
C ILE A 69 15.77 10.76 6.14
N ALA A 70 16.42 10.36 5.04
CA ALA A 70 16.81 11.30 3.99
C ALA A 70 15.60 11.99 3.34
N CYS A 71 14.51 11.25 3.07
CA CYS A 71 13.27 11.82 2.56
C CYS A 71 12.63 12.76 3.60
N SER A 72 12.63 12.37 4.88
CA SER A 72 12.05 13.18 5.96
C SER A 72 12.77 14.51 6.15
N LEU A 73 14.03 14.65 5.74
CA LEU A 73 14.73 15.95 5.77
C LEU A 73 14.33 16.90 4.63
N THR A 74 13.64 16.41 3.59
CA THR A 74 13.22 17.23 2.46
C THR A 74 12.15 18.23 2.88
N GLU A 75 12.11 19.39 2.22
CA GLU A 75 11.04 20.37 2.43
C GLU A 75 9.66 19.76 2.13
N THR A 76 9.57 18.94 1.09
CA THR A 76 8.35 18.21 0.70
C THR A 76 7.77 17.40 1.86
N PHE A 77 8.61 16.67 2.60
CA PHE A 77 8.17 15.87 3.75
C PHE A 77 7.97 16.72 5.00
N GLN A 78 8.83 17.72 5.24
CA GLN A 78 8.71 18.61 6.39
C GLN A 78 7.47 19.51 6.36
N ASN A 79 6.88 19.74 5.19
CA ASN A 79 5.63 20.50 5.06
C ASN A 79 4.38 19.63 5.19
N ASP A 80 4.52 18.31 5.40
CA ASP A 80 3.40 17.38 5.35
C ASP A 80 3.45 16.31 6.45
N GLN A 81 2.54 16.44 7.43
CA GLN A 81 2.43 15.51 8.56
C GLN A 81 1.99 14.09 8.16
N ASN A 82 1.41 13.92 6.96
CA ASN A 82 1.01 12.62 6.46
C ASN A 82 2.23 11.85 5.88
N LEU A 83 3.22 12.57 5.36
CA LEU A 83 4.48 11.99 4.89
C LEU A 83 5.42 11.73 6.06
N THR A 84 5.56 12.69 6.98
CA THR A 84 6.42 12.58 8.18
C THR A 84 5.67 12.93 9.46
N ASN A 85 5.69 12.04 10.45
CA ASN A 85 5.07 12.31 11.74
C ASN A 85 5.97 13.18 12.64
N HIS A 86 5.56 14.41 12.91
CA HIS A 86 6.31 15.37 13.73
C HIS A 86 6.04 15.28 15.24
N LYS A 87 5.15 14.37 15.68
CA LYS A 87 4.58 14.37 17.03
C LYS A 87 5.19 13.31 17.96
N THR A 88 6.32 12.72 17.60
CA THR A 88 6.94 11.60 18.34
C THR A 88 8.27 12.01 18.95
N GLY A 89 8.65 11.39 20.07
CA GLY A 89 10.00 11.59 20.63
C GLY A 89 11.11 11.13 19.67
N TYR A 90 10.83 10.15 18.81
CA TYR A 90 11.75 9.75 17.75
C TYR A 90 11.99 10.87 16.74
N TYR A 91 10.94 11.60 16.32
CA TYR A 91 11.10 12.75 15.43
C TYR A 91 11.95 13.85 16.06
N THR A 92 11.80 14.12 17.36
CA THR A 92 12.66 15.06 18.09
C THR A 92 14.14 14.62 18.03
N ASN A 93 14.43 13.34 18.29
CA ASN A 93 15.78 12.80 18.19
C ASN A 93 16.33 12.88 16.75
N PHE A 94 15.48 12.55 15.76
CA PHE A 94 15.81 12.65 14.34
C PHE A 94 16.19 14.07 13.94
N ILE A 95 15.36 15.08 14.25
CA ILE A 95 15.67 16.48 13.90
C ILE A 95 16.94 16.94 14.60
N ASN A 96 17.11 16.64 15.89
CA ASN A 96 18.31 17.03 16.64
C ASN A 96 19.59 16.46 16.03
N HIS A 97 19.52 15.23 15.49
CA HIS A 97 20.68 14.57 14.90
C HIS A 97 20.91 14.95 13.44
N PHE A 98 19.85 15.03 12.62
CA PHE A 98 19.98 15.07 11.16
C PHE A 98 19.71 16.44 10.51
N LYS A 99 19.16 17.43 11.23
CA LYS A 99 18.74 18.71 10.63
C LYS A 99 19.87 19.46 9.92
N SER A 100 21.11 19.36 10.39
CA SER A 100 22.28 20.00 9.75
C SER A 100 22.56 19.46 8.34
N TYR A 101 22.08 18.27 8.00
CA TYR A 101 22.27 17.63 6.70
C TYR A 101 21.11 17.88 5.72
N LYS A 102 20.17 18.79 6.03
CA LYS A 102 19.05 19.11 5.12
C LYS A 102 19.51 19.62 3.73
N ASN A 103 20.70 20.20 3.65
CA ASN A 103 21.30 20.70 2.41
C ASN A 103 22.25 19.68 1.76
N HIS A 104 22.30 18.43 2.24
CA HIS A 104 23.10 17.38 1.63
C HIS A 104 22.58 17.08 0.21
N GLU A 105 23.47 16.81 -0.74
CA GLU A 105 23.12 16.64 -2.16
C GLU A 105 22.04 15.56 -2.37
N LEU A 106 22.13 14.43 -1.65
CA LEU A 106 21.08 13.41 -1.63
C LEU A 106 19.69 13.98 -1.27
N VAL A 107 19.60 14.78 -0.20
CA VAL A 107 18.33 15.33 0.30
C VAL A 107 17.75 16.32 -0.70
N LEU A 108 18.58 17.19 -1.27
CA LEU A 108 18.16 18.13 -2.31
C LEU A 108 17.63 17.38 -3.55
N LYS A 109 18.35 16.34 -4.00
CA LYS A 109 17.93 15.52 -5.14
C LYS A 109 16.63 14.76 -4.87
N LEU A 110 16.45 14.22 -3.66
CA LEU A 110 15.20 13.58 -3.25
C LEU A 110 14.04 14.59 -3.22
N ASN A 111 14.26 15.81 -2.72
CA ASN A 111 13.22 16.84 -2.68
C ASN A 111 12.71 17.16 -4.09
N GLU A 112 13.60 17.38 -5.06
CA GLU A 112 13.22 17.64 -6.45
C GLU A 112 12.47 16.45 -7.08
N TYR A 113 12.85 15.23 -6.73
CA TYR A 113 12.17 14.02 -7.20
C TYR A 113 10.77 13.83 -6.60
N LEU A 114 10.60 14.17 -5.32
CA LEU A 114 9.36 13.96 -4.57
C LEU A 114 8.33 15.06 -4.82
N LYS A 115 8.76 16.32 -4.99
CA LYS A 115 7.90 17.50 -5.11
C LYS A 115 6.75 17.38 -6.12
N PRO A 116 6.93 16.80 -7.33
CA PRO A 116 5.85 16.69 -8.30
C PRO A 116 4.77 15.66 -7.92
N ASN A 117 5.11 14.65 -7.13
CA ASN A 117 4.23 13.52 -6.84
C ASN A 117 4.57 12.82 -5.50
N PRO A 118 4.46 13.53 -4.36
CA PRO A 118 4.94 12.98 -3.09
C PRO A 118 4.10 11.78 -2.61
N TYR A 119 2.84 11.71 -3.02
CA TYR A 119 1.87 10.67 -2.64
C TYR A 119 1.68 9.56 -3.68
N GLY A 120 2.37 9.64 -4.82
CA GLY A 120 2.23 8.66 -5.89
C GLY A 120 3.44 7.76 -6.01
N SER A 121 3.81 7.45 -7.26
CA SER A 121 4.86 6.49 -7.58
C SER A 121 6.24 6.87 -7.04
N SER A 122 6.53 8.16 -6.81
CA SER A 122 7.85 8.62 -6.37
C SER A 122 8.24 8.07 -5.00
N GLN A 123 7.43 8.33 -3.97
CA GLN A 123 7.73 7.81 -2.62
C GLN A 123 7.64 6.29 -2.58
N PHE A 124 6.63 5.71 -3.25
CA PHE A 124 6.48 4.27 -3.34
C PHE A 124 7.73 3.58 -3.90
N ALA A 125 8.28 4.11 -5.00
CA ALA A 125 9.49 3.58 -5.63
C ALA A 125 10.69 3.63 -4.69
N ILE A 126 10.90 4.73 -3.94
CA ILE A 126 11.99 4.82 -2.96
C ILE A 126 11.82 3.77 -1.87
N ARG A 127 10.62 3.68 -1.27
CA ARG A 127 10.29 2.69 -0.22
C ARG A 127 10.59 1.27 -0.72
N LEU A 128 10.09 0.93 -1.89
CA LEU A 128 10.23 -0.39 -2.48
C LEU A 128 11.69 -0.71 -2.86
N LEU A 129 12.34 0.15 -3.64
CA LEU A 129 13.70 -0.08 -4.14
C LEU A 129 14.74 -0.12 -3.02
N SER A 130 14.50 0.54 -1.89
CA SER A 130 15.38 0.46 -0.71
C SER A 130 15.51 -0.97 -0.16
N LEU A 131 14.47 -1.81 -0.31
CA LEU A 131 14.48 -3.21 0.13
C LEU A 131 15.42 -4.09 -0.69
N ASN A 132 15.87 -3.61 -1.86
CA ASN A 132 16.81 -4.32 -2.72
C ASN A 132 18.28 -4.16 -2.28
N TYR A 133 18.53 -3.55 -1.12
CA TYR A 133 19.86 -3.23 -0.64
C TYR A 133 20.01 -3.51 0.86
N GLU A 134 21.23 -3.88 1.24
CA GLU A 134 21.71 -3.93 2.61
C GLU A 134 22.85 -2.93 2.78
N ILE A 135 23.08 -2.46 4.01
CA ILE A 135 24.17 -1.54 4.35
C ILE A 135 25.07 -2.17 5.40
N ASN A 136 26.37 -2.29 5.08
CA ASN A 136 27.35 -2.86 6.01
C ASN A 136 27.82 -1.83 7.05
N ASP A 137 28.69 -2.25 7.96
CA ASP A 137 29.20 -1.39 9.04
C ASP A 137 30.12 -0.26 8.56
N SER A 138 30.64 -0.35 7.34
CA SER A 138 31.38 0.73 6.68
C SER A 138 30.50 1.66 5.84
N ASN A 139 29.18 1.64 6.07
CA ASN A 139 28.17 2.38 5.30
C ASN A 139 28.20 2.10 3.79
N LYS A 140 28.59 0.89 3.38
CA LYS A 140 28.57 0.48 1.96
C LYS A 140 27.30 -0.27 1.63
N LEU A 141 26.64 0.15 0.55
CA LEU A 141 25.42 -0.46 0.06
C LEU A 141 25.77 -1.67 -0.81
N LYS A 142 25.10 -2.79 -0.56
CA LYS A 142 25.19 -4.01 -1.37
C LYS A 142 23.81 -4.41 -1.83
N SER A 143 23.64 -4.63 -3.13
CA SER A 143 22.38 -5.19 -3.66
C SER A 143 22.18 -6.59 -3.13
N ASN A 144 20.98 -6.88 -2.62
CA ASN A 144 20.55 -8.24 -2.26
C ASN A 144 19.71 -8.90 -3.39
N SER A 145 19.46 -8.16 -4.49
CA SER A 145 18.69 -8.64 -5.65
C SER A 145 17.32 -9.20 -5.27
N PHE A 146 16.71 -8.67 -4.22
CA PHE A 146 15.41 -9.06 -3.74
C PHE A 146 14.28 -8.76 -4.75
N ILE A 147 14.34 -7.62 -5.45
CA ILE A 147 13.33 -7.19 -6.41
C ILE A 147 13.89 -7.29 -7.83
N ASN A 148 13.16 -7.99 -8.69
CA ASN A 148 13.47 -8.11 -10.09
C ASN A 148 12.50 -7.25 -10.90
N VAL A 149 13.02 -6.19 -11.51
CA VAL A 149 12.26 -5.32 -12.40
C VAL A 149 12.67 -5.62 -13.84
N ASN A 150 11.69 -5.71 -14.75
CA ASN A 150 11.97 -5.95 -16.16
C ASN A 150 12.88 -4.84 -16.73
N PRO A 151 14.01 -5.17 -17.39
CA PRO A 151 14.96 -4.17 -17.92
C PRO A 151 14.34 -3.16 -18.89
N ILE A 152 13.28 -3.54 -19.62
CA ILE A 152 12.55 -2.64 -20.52
C ILE A 152 11.84 -1.56 -19.69
N LEU A 153 11.16 -1.95 -18.61
CA LEU A 153 10.53 -1.01 -17.70
C LEU A 153 11.56 -0.10 -17.05
N ILE A 154 12.70 -0.64 -16.60
CA ILE A 154 13.78 0.18 -16.02
C ILE A 154 14.20 1.27 -17.02
N LYS A 155 14.40 0.93 -18.30
CA LYS A 155 14.76 1.91 -19.34
C LYS A 155 13.66 2.96 -19.55
N LEU A 156 12.39 2.56 -19.59
CA LEU A 156 11.25 3.47 -19.76
C LEU A 156 11.04 4.39 -18.56
N PHE A 157 11.28 3.89 -17.34
CA PHE A 157 11.14 4.64 -16.11
C PHE A 157 12.41 5.38 -15.67
N LYS A 158 13.56 5.15 -16.33
CA LYS A 158 14.85 5.69 -15.91
C LYS A 158 14.83 7.20 -15.68
N SER A 159 14.14 7.95 -16.54
CA SER A 159 14.02 9.41 -16.41
C SER A 159 12.98 9.87 -15.38
N LYS A 160 12.15 8.96 -14.86
CA LYS A 160 11.01 9.23 -13.97
C LYS A 160 11.15 8.56 -12.59
N ALA A 161 12.23 7.82 -12.33
CA ALA A 161 12.41 7.05 -11.11
C ALA A 161 13.70 7.46 -10.38
N PHE A 162 13.64 7.57 -9.05
CA PHE A 162 14.84 7.67 -8.23
C PHE A 162 15.43 6.26 -8.03
N LEU A 163 16.40 5.91 -8.87
CA LEU A 163 17.06 4.61 -8.80
C LEU A 163 18.16 4.63 -7.75
N ILE A 164 18.05 3.76 -6.74
CA ILE A 164 19.09 3.61 -5.70
C ILE A 164 20.45 3.26 -6.33
N SER A 165 20.46 2.40 -7.36
CA SER A 165 21.68 1.98 -8.08
C SER A 165 22.47 3.14 -8.68
N GLU A 166 21.80 4.21 -9.10
CA GLU A 166 22.44 5.39 -9.70
C GLU A 166 22.88 6.41 -8.66
N ASN A 167 22.43 6.24 -7.40
CA ASN A 167 22.67 7.18 -6.31
C ASN A 167 23.45 6.55 -5.15
N ILE A 168 24.01 5.35 -5.32
CA ILE A 168 24.75 4.62 -4.27
C ILE A 168 25.78 5.54 -3.59
N LYS A 169 26.62 6.23 -4.37
CA LYS A 169 27.66 7.10 -3.81
C LYS A 169 27.08 8.23 -2.94
N LEU A 170 25.97 8.85 -3.35
CA LEU A 170 25.30 9.91 -2.59
C LEU A 170 24.65 9.37 -1.31
N ILE A 171 24.09 8.16 -1.37
CA ILE A 171 23.46 7.50 -0.23
C ILE A 171 24.51 7.07 0.80
N GLU A 172 25.61 6.47 0.35
CA GLU A 172 26.75 6.12 1.20
C GLU A 172 27.41 7.36 1.82
N ASP A 173 27.59 8.44 1.05
CA ASP A 173 28.15 9.71 1.55
C ASP A 173 27.25 10.32 2.63
N PHE A 174 25.93 10.34 2.40
CA PHE A 174 24.96 10.78 3.41
C PHE A 174 25.03 9.93 4.67
N ALA A 175 25.03 8.59 4.53
CA ALA A 175 25.11 7.67 5.67
C ALA A 175 26.40 7.87 6.49
N ASN A 176 27.53 8.10 5.81
CA ASN A 176 28.82 8.40 6.46
C ASN A 176 28.79 9.74 7.19
N LYS A 177 28.45 10.83 6.49
CA LYS A 177 28.49 12.19 7.05
C LYS A 177 27.50 12.38 8.19
N SER A 178 26.34 11.74 8.09
CA SER A 178 25.29 11.81 9.12
C SER A 178 25.49 10.82 10.28
N GLY A 179 26.47 9.91 10.19
CA GLY A 179 26.65 8.88 11.22
C GLY A 179 25.45 7.93 11.36
N PHE A 180 24.77 7.63 10.25
CA PHE A 180 23.53 6.87 10.23
C PHE A 180 23.61 5.53 10.96
N LYS A 181 24.65 4.70 10.72
CA LYS A 181 24.78 3.39 11.37
C LYS A 181 24.83 3.49 12.90
N ASN A 182 25.51 4.51 13.43
CA ASN A 182 25.55 4.76 14.87
C ASN A 182 24.18 5.19 15.40
N TYR A 183 23.48 6.08 14.67
CA TYR A 183 22.13 6.50 15.01
C TYR A 183 21.16 5.30 15.02
N TYR A 184 21.18 4.47 13.98
CA TYR A 184 20.33 3.28 13.86
C TYR A 184 20.63 2.28 14.98
N ALA A 185 21.91 1.99 15.24
CA ALA A 185 22.34 1.09 16.32
C ALA A 185 21.83 1.55 17.70
N LYS A 186 21.91 2.86 17.99
CA LYS A 186 21.38 3.44 19.24
C LYS A 186 19.87 3.29 19.41
N HIS A 187 19.12 3.19 18.31
CA HIS A 187 17.65 3.05 18.32
C HIS A 187 17.16 1.61 18.13
N LYS A 188 18.06 0.60 18.02
CA LYS A 188 17.66 -0.81 17.81
C LYS A 188 16.65 -1.31 18.85
N ASN A 189 16.86 -1.01 20.13
CA ASN A 189 15.93 -1.39 21.20
C ASN A 189 14.57 -0.69 21.06
N TYR A 190 14.56 0.55 20.58
CA TYR A 190 13.32 1.29 20.31
C TYR A 190 12.54 0.65 19.15
N TYR A 191 13.21 0.30 18.04
CA TYR A 191 12.55 -0.42 16.94
C TYR A 191 12.02 -1.79 17.39
N ALA A 192 12.78 -2.53 18.20
CA ALA A 192 12.34 -3.80 18.76
C ALA A 192 11.09 -3.64 19.66
N LYS A 193 11.04 -2.57 20.48
CA LYS A 193 9.84 -2.22 21.26
C LYS A 193 8.65 -1.91 20.34
N LEU A 194 8.84 -1.15 19.27
CA LEU A 194 7.77 -0.86 18.30
C LEU A 194 7.26 -2.13 17.59
N ILE A 195 8.15 -3.04 17.21
CA ILE A 195 7.77 -4.36 16.66
C ILE A 195 6.94 -5.15 17.66
N SER A 196 7.39 -5.22 18.92
CA SER A 196 6.64 -5.90 19.99
C SER A 196 5.26 -5.27 20.24
N ASN A 197 5.19 -3.94 20.25
CA ASN A 197 3.92 -3.21 20.39
C ASN A 197 2.98 -3.52 19.22
N TYR A 198 3.51 -3.63 18.00
CA TYR A 198 2.72 -4.04 16.84
C TYR A 198 2.08 -5.41 17.06
N SER A 199 2.85 -6.41 17.49
CA SER A 199 2.33 -7.76 17.76
C SER A 199 1.30 -7.80 18.89
N LYS A 200 1.37 -6.88 19.85
CA LYS A 200 0.35 -6.76 20.92
C LYS A 200 -0.92 -6.08 20.41
N LEU A 201 -0.79 -5.01 19.64
CA LEU A 201 -1.91 -4.21 19.16
C LEU A 201 -2.65 -4.87 17.98
N CYS A 202 -1.96 -5.68 17.19
CA CYS A 202 -2.47 -6.25 15.95
C CYS A 202 -2.28 -7.76 15.94
N ASP A 203 -3.38 -8.50 16.02
CA ASP A 203 -3.38 -9.95 15.80
C ASP A 203 -3.40 -10.26 14.30
N PHE A 204 -2.24 -10.11 13.66
CA PHE A 204 -2.12 -10.27 12.21
C PHE A 204 -2.53 -11.66 11.71
N GLN A 205 -2.29 -12.70 12.51
CA GLN A 205 -2.63 -14.07 12.13
C GLN A 205 -4.15 -14.24 12.11
N ASN A 206 -4.86 -13.74 13.13
CA ASN A 206 -6.32 -13.80 13.13
C ASN A 206 -6.95 -12.88 12.08
N MET A 207 -6.34 -11.73 11.75
CA MET A 207 -6.77 -10.91 10.60
C MET A 207 -6.69 -11.70 9.29
N LYS A 208 -5.55 -12.36 9.03
CA LYS A 208 -5.36 -13.20 7.84
C LYS A 208 -6.38 -14.33 7.78
N VAL A 209 -6.53 -15.08 8.87
CA VAL A 209 -7.49 -16.20 8.95
C VAL A 209 -8.92 -15.72 8.74
N TRP A 210 -9.31 -14.61 9.35
CA TRP A 210 -10.64 -14.04 9.18
C TRP A 210 -10.88 -13.63 7.72
N LEU A 211 -9.94 -12.93 7.09
CA LEU A 211 -10.05 -12.56 5.67
C LEU A 211 -10.15 -13.78 4.75
N GLU A 212 -9.32 -14.81 4.97
CA GLU A 212 -9.34 -16.05 4.17
C GLU A 212 -10.57 -16.93 4.41
N ASN A 213 -11.30 -16.70 5.51
CA ASN A 213 -12.61 -17.30 5.75
C ASN A 213 -13.73 -16.50 5.07
N LYS A 214 -13.59 -15.17 4.99
CA LYS A 214 -14.61 -14.24 4.48
C LYS A 214 -14.50 -13.96 3.00
N PHE A 215 -13.36 -14.27 2.40
CA PHE A 215 -13.11 -14.20 0.97
C PHE A 215 -12.61 -15.55 0.47
N SER A 216 -12.79 -15.81 -0.83
CA SER A 216 -12.28 -17.04 -1.45
C SER A 216 -10.79 -16.96 -1.82
N SER A 217 -10.24 -15.74 -1.85
CA SER A 217 -8.81 -15.49 -2.07
C SER A 217 -7.97 -15.87 -0.85
N LYS A 218 -6.76 -16.36 -1.09
CA LYS A 218 -5.78 -16.70 -0.05
C LYS A 218 -4.43 -16.10 -0.38
N TYR A 219 -3.69 -15.73 0.65
CA TYR A 219 -2.36 -15.14 0.52
C TYR A 219 -1.37 -15.83 1.42
N GLN A 220 -0.13 -15.86 0.97
CA GLN A 220 0.87 -16.71 1.61
C GLN A 220 1.60 -15.99 2.75
N SER A 221 2.27 -14.88 2.43
CA SER A 221 3.16 -14.20 3.38
C SER A 221 2.97 -12.69 3.35
N TYR A 222 3.19 -12.06 4.51
CA TYR A 222 3.06 -10.61 4.69
C TYR A 222 4.34 -10.02 5.26
N ARG A 223 4.78 -8.90 4.68
CA ARG A 223 5.85 -8.06 5.23
C ARG A 223 5.29 -6.69 5.58
N ILE A 224 5.23 -6.39 6.87
CA ILE A 224 4.77 -5.13 7.43
C ILE A 224 6.01 -4.31 7.75
N ILE A 225 6.27 -3.33 6.91
CA ILE A 225 7.47 -2.50 6.95
C ILE A 225 7.06 -1.12 7.47
N PHE A 226 7.78 -0.62 8.46
CA PHE A 226 7.50 0.70 9.02
C PHE A 226 8.77 1.51 9.21
N SER A 227 8.60 2.83 9.31
CA SER A 227 9.56 3.77 9.89
C SER A 227 8.86 4.52 11.01
N PRO A 228 9.53 4.83 12.14
CA PRO A 228 8.94 5.71 13.15
C PRO A 228 8.76 7.16 12.69
N LEU A 229 9.24 7.52 11.49
CA LEU A 229 8.99 8.79 10.84
C LEU A 229 7.75 8.77 9.95
N THR A 230 7.26 7.61 9.52
CA THR A 230 6.12 7.54 8.59
C THR A 230 4.86 8.16 9.21
N GLY A 231 4.28 9.16 8.54
CA GLY A 231 2.99 9.73 8.89
C GLY A 231 1.81 8.81 8.53
N GLY A 232 0.66 9.39 8.16
CA GLY A 232 -0.52 8.62 7.75
C GLY A 232 -0.50 8.11 6.31
N PHE A 233 0.58 8.30 5.54
CA PHE A 233 0.68 7.80 4.17
C PHE A 233 1.14 6.35 4.13
N HIS A 234 0.16 5.46 3.93
CA HIS A 234 0.32 4.02 3.88
C HIS A 234 0.14 3.51 2.46
N ASN A 235 0.76 2.37 2.16
CA ASN A 235 0.61 1.73 0.88
C ASN A 235 0.85 0.22 0.98
N THR A 236 0.16 -0.52 0.13
CA THR A 236 0.26 -1.98 0.01
C THR A 236 0.61 -2.37 -1.41
N MET A 237 1.36 -3.46 -1.58
CA MET A 237 1.55 -4.07 -2.89
C MET A 237 1.83 -5.55 -2.77
N LYS A 238 1.26 -6.33 -3.69
CA LYS A 238 1.49 -7.76 -3.81
C LYS A 238 2.50 -8.07 -4.88
N PHE A 239 3.42 -8.98 -4.60
CA PHE A 239 4.36 -9.51 -5.58
C PHE A 239 4.29 -11.02 -5.66
N LYS A 240 4.59 -11.53 -6.85
CA LYS A 240 4.85 -12.94 -7.09
C LYS A 240 6.35 -13.22 -6.99
N ASN A 241 6.70 -14.42 -6.55
CA ASN A 241 8.06 -14.93 -6.67
C ASN A 241 8.43 -15.10 -8.16
N ASN A 242 9.73 -15.20 -8.46
CA ASN A 242 10.22 -15.39 -9.83
C ASN A 242 9.60 -16.60 -10.57
N ASP A 243 9.33 -17.68 -9.83
CA ASP A 243 8.65 -18.89 -10.35
C ASP A 243 7.11 -18.79 -10.33
N LYS A 244 6.56 -17.66 -9.89
CA LYS A 244 5.14 -17.32 -9.81
C LYS A 244 4.27 -18.24 -8.94
N ASN A 245 4.90 -19.12 -8.15
CA ASN A 245 4.18 -20.08 -7.29
C ASN A 245 3.92 -19.56 -5.88
N LEU A 246 4.60 -18.49 -5.49
CA LEU A 246 4.53 -17.90 -4.15
C LEU A 246 4.15 -16.43 -4.27
N GLU A 247 3.35 -15.94 -3.34
CA GLU A 247 2.93 -14.53 -3.28
C GLU A 247 3.32 -13.90 -1.94
N GLN A 248 3.73 -12.64 -1.97
CA GLN A 248 4.03 -11.86 -0.77
C GLN A 248 3.43 -10.47 -0.87
N THR A 249 2.68 -10.09 0.16
CA THR A 249 2.12 -8.74 0.30
C THR A 249 3.03 -7.90 1.18
N PHE A 250 3.33 -6.70 0.71
CA PHE A 250 4.14 -5.71 1.39
C PHE A 250 3.25 -4.58 1.81
N MET A 251 3.40 -4.14 3.04
CA MET A 251 2.67 -3.01 3.59
C MET A 251 3.69 -2.05 4.16
N PHE A 252 3.57 -0.78 3.77
CA PHE A 252 4.40 0.30 4.29
C PHE A 252 3.52 1.20 5.14
N VAL A 253 3.66 1.08 6.46
CA VAL A 253 2.76 1.69 7.44
C VAL A 253 3.53 2.58 8.44
N ASN A 254 2.80 3.36 9.24
CA ASN A 254 3.40 4.09 10.35
C ASN A 254 3.87 3.15 11.46
N ALA A 255 4.62 3.63 12.44
CA ALA A 255 4.91 2.83 13.64
C ALA A 255 3.76 2.93 14.68
N PRO A 256 3.66 1.98 15.63
CA PRO A 256 2.70 2.05 16.70
C PRO A 256 3.26 2.94 17.82
N TYR A 257 3.07 4.25 17.67
CA TYR A 257 3.64 5.28 18.55
C TYR A 257 3.12 5.26 19.99
N GLU A 258 2.02 4.57 20.23
CA GLU A 258 1.33 4.63 21.50
C GLU A 258 2.07 3.86 22.59
N ASN A 259 2.16 4.47 23.77
CA ASN A 259 2.54 3.73 24.96
C ASN A 259 1.34 2.88 25.39
N ILE A 260 1.51 1.57 25.31
CA ILE A 260 0.49 0.59 25.65
C ILE A 260 0.76 -0.10 26.99
N ASP A 261 1.88 0.23 27.63
CA ASP A 261 2.27 -0.36 28.89
C ASP A 261 1.28 0.08 29.98
N ASN A 262 0.70 -0.88 30.70
CA ASN A 262 -0.27 -0.68 31.80
C ASN A 262 -1.61 -0.03 31.42
N LEU A 263 -2.01 -0.07 30.15
CA LEU A 263 -3.35 0.39 29.78
C LEU A 263 -4.43 -0.54 30.35
N PRO A 264 -5.55 0.00 30.88
CA PRO A 264 -6.73 -0.80 31.16
C PRO A 264 -7.21 -1.54 29.91
N GLU A 265 -7.68 -2.78 30.07
CA GLU A 265 -8.10 -3.65 28.96
C GLU A 265 -9.04 -2.94 27.97
N LYS A 266 -10.03 -2.23 28.50
CA LYS A 266 -11.00 -1.46 27.71
C LYS A 266 -10.32 -0.41 26.81
N GLU A 267 -9.35 0.33 27.34
CA GLU A 267 -8.63 1.36 26.58
C GLU A 267 -7.64 0.72 25.59
N PHE A 268 -6.99 -0.35 26.00
CA PHE A 268 -6.10 -1.14 25.16
C PHE A 268 -6.83 -1.63 23.91
N GLU A 269 -8.03 -2.19 24.06
CA GLU A 269 -8.82 -2.71 22.95
C GLU A 269 -9.21 -1.62 21.94
N ILE A 270 -9.63 -0.45 22.41
CA ILE A 270 -9.93 0.69 21.54
C ILE A 270 -8.68 1.14 20.77
N LYS A 271 -7.51 1.21 21.42
CA LYS A 271 -6.26 1.57 20.75
C LYS A 271 -5.78 0.49 19.78
N SER A 272 -5.92 -0.78 20.17
CA SER A 272 -5.68 -1.94 19.31
C SER A 272 -6.50 -1.80 18.04
N SER A 273 -7.81 -1.54 18.12
CA SER A 273 -8.66 -1.38 16.94
C SER A 273 -8.18 -0.30 15.95
N LYS A 274 -7.65 0.82 16.45
CA LYS A 274 -7.15 1.91 15.59
C LYS A 274 -5.89 1.50 14.85
N MET A 275 -4.97 0.81 15.52
CA MET A 275 -3.71 0.34 14.92
C MET A 275 -3.96 -0.87 14.01
N ALA A 276 -4.79 -1.82 14.45
CA ALA A 276 -5.25 -2.95 13.68
C ALA A 276 -5.87 -2.49 12.37
N ARG A 277 -6.77 -1.49 12.41
CA ARG A 277 -7.39 -0.93 11.21
C ARG A 277 -6.34 -0.48 10.19
N VAL A 278 -5.31 0.26 10.61
CA VAL A 278 -4.26 0.75 9.68
C VAL A 278 -3.71 -0.40 8.84
N VAL A 279 -3.30 -1.48 9.49
CA VAL A 279 -2.69 -2.59 8.76
C VAL A 279 -3.75 -3.42 8.03
N PHE A 280 -4.90 -3.65 8.66
CA PHE A 280 -6.00 -4.43 8.08
C PHE A 280 -6.45 -3.84 6.75
N THR A 281 -6.63 -2.52 6.66
CA THR A 281 -7.06 -1.87 5.40
C THR A 281 -6.00 -1.99 4.30
N GLU A 282 -4.72 -2.09 4.66
CA GLU A 282 -3.65 -2.36 3.68
C GLU A 282 -3.60 -3.84 3.26
N ILE A 283 -4.00 -4.77 4.14
CA ILE A 283 -4.13 -6.20 3.81
C ILE A 283 -5.33 -6.40 2.89
N ASP A 284 -6.49 -5.90 3.31
CA ASP A 284 -7.78 -6.21 2.68
C ASP A 284 -7.96 -5.60 1.30
N HIS A 285 -7.23 -4.54 0.92
CA HIS A 285 -7.16 -4.05 -0.45
C HIS A 285 -6.78 -5.16 -1.44
N ASN A 286 -5.98 -6.13 -1.00
CA ASN A 286 -5.62 -7.29 -1.82
C ASN A 286 -6.80 -8.26 -2.01
N TYR A 287 -7.86 -8.18 -1.20
CA TYR A 287 -9.06 -9.01 -1.29
C TYR A 287 -10.23 -8.26 -1.93
N VAL A 288 -10.44 -7.01 -1.49
CA VAL A 288 -11.50 -6.12 -1.94
C VAL A 288 -11.32 -5.71 -3.40
N ASN A 289 -10.14 -5.22 -3.79
CA ASN A 289 -9.95 -4.69 -5.14
C ASN A 289 -10.19 -5.78 -6.22
N PRO A 290 -9.60 -7.00 -6.11
CA PRO A 290 -9.87 -8.06 -7.07
C PRO A 290 -11.30 -8.58 -7.06
N LEU A 291 -12.04 -8.39 -5.95
CA LEU A 291 -13.46 -8.71 -5.93
C LEU A 291 -14.25 -7.63 -6.66
N THR A 292 -13.96 -6.35 -6.44
CA THR A 292 -14.55 -5.23 -7.19
C THR A 292 -14.30 -5.32 -8.68
N ASP A 293 -13.12 -5.78 -9.12
CA ASP A 293 -12.80 -5.95 -10.54
C ASP A 293 -13.85 -6.81 -11.26
N LYS A 294 -14.47 -7.78 -10.56
CA LYS A 294 -15.53 -8.65 -11.10
C LYS A 294 -16.90 -7.97 -11.25
N TYR A 295 -17.10 -6.83 -10.60
CA TYR A 295 -18.36 -6.07 -10.56
C TYR A 295 -18.17 -4.65 -11.10
N ASN A 296 -17.15 -4.41 -11.91
CA ASN A 296 -16.77 -3.06 -12.31
C ASN A 296 -17.88 -2.34 -13.10
N ASP A 297 -18.64 -3.07 -13.92
CA ASP A 297 -19.73 -2.47 -14.70
C ASP A 297 -20.96 -2.20 -13.83
N GLU A 298 -21.33 -3.12 -12.93
CA GLU A 298 -22.37 -2.89 -11.93
C GLU A 298 -22.01 -1.70 -11.02
N LEU A 299 -20.75 -1.58 -10.63
CA LEU A 299 -20.29 -0.45 -9.82
C LEU A 299 -20.40 0.89 -10.55
N LYS A 300 -20.01 0.95 -11.84
CA LYS A 300 -20.17 2.17 -12.64
C LYS A 300 -21.64 2.60 -12.72
N ASN A 301 -22.55 1.64 -12.82
CA ASN A 301 -23.98 1.90 -12.88
C ASN A 301 -24.57 2.29 -11.51
N ALA A 302 -24.13 1.64 -10.43
CA ALA A 302 -24.61 1.92 -9.09
C ALA A 302 -24.11 3.28 -8.56
N MET A 303 -22.84 3.62 -8.81
CA MET A 303 -22.17 4.80 -8.28
C MET A 303 -21.78 5.77 -9.40
N ILE A 304 -22.77 6.25 -10.17
CA ILE A 304 -22.56 7.13 -11.34
C ILE A 304 -21.84 8.43 -10.95
N ASP A 305 -22.27 9.07 -9.86
CA ASP A 305 -21.61 10.27 -9.32
C ASP A 305 -20.90 9.95 -8.01
N TYR A 306 -19.63 9.52 -8.10
CA TYR A 306 -18.80 9.25 -6.93
C TYR A 306 -18.64 10.48 -6.02
N LYS A 307 -18.86 11.72 -6.51
CA LYS A 307 -18.70 12.93 -5.69
C LYS A 307 -19.80 13.06 -4.65
N PHE A 308 -20.99 12.50 -4.90
CA PHE A 308 -22.02 12.35 -3.89
C PHE A 308 -21.52 11.52 -2.68
N TRP A 309 -20.67 10.53 -2.96
CA TRP A 309 -20.09 9.60 -1.98
C TRP A 309 -18.80 10.11 -1.35
N ASN A 310 -18.04 10.97 -2.05
CA ASN A 310 -16.71 11.42 -1.62
C ASN A 310 -16.44 12.88 -2.03
N ASN A 311 -16.13 13.73 -1.04
CA ASN A 311 -15.77 15.14 -1.23
C ASN A 311 -14.28 15.44 -1.04
N GLN A 312 -13.41 14.44 -1.18
CA GLN A 312 -11.97 14.70 -1.16
C GLN A 312 -11.54 15.61 -2.32
N LYS A 313 -10.81 16.67 -1.99
CA LYS A 313 -10.23 17.60 -2.96
C LYS A 313 -8.87 17.07 -3.43
N GLY A 314 -8.77 16.65 -4.69
CA GLY A 314 -7.56 16.04 -5.23
C GLY A 314 -7.27 14.65 -4.66
N GLY A 315 -6.12 14.07 -5.02
CA GLY A 315 -5.69 12.75 -4.53
C GLY A 315 -6.21 11.57 -5.34
N MET A 316 -6.13 10.37 -4.75
CA MET A 316 -6.33 9.09 -5.47
C MET A 316 -7.81 8.71 -5.67
N TYR A 317 -8.74 9.26 -4.90
CA TYR A 317 -10.13 8.81 -4.84
C TYR A 317 -11.07 9.56 -5.79
N GLN A 318 -10.68 9.67 -7.06
CA GLN A 318 -11.39 10.47 -8.08
C GLN A 318 -12.21 9.61 -9.06
N SER A 319 -12.68 8.45 -8.59
CA SER A 319 -13.52 7.52 -9.38
C SER A 319 -14.46 6.73 -8.47
N SER A 320 -15.51 6.16 -9.06
CA SER A 320 -16.43 5.24 -8.40
C SER A 320 -15.70 4.00 -7.87
N TYR A 321 -14.78 3.45 -8.67
CA TYR A 321 -13.92 2.33 -8.29
C TYR A 321 -13.10 2.62 -7.03
N ASN A 322 -12.33 3.71 -7.01
CA ASN A 322 -11.48 4.04 -5.86
C ASN A 322 -12.32 4.40 -4.63
N THR A 323 -13.44 5.09 -4.82
CA THR A 323 -14.34 5.46 -3.71
C THR A 323 -14.97 4.23 -3.09
N PHE A 324 -15.54 3.33 -3.90
CA PHE A 324 -16.18 2.12 -3.42
C PHE A 324 -15.19 1.15 -2.76
N ASN A 325 -13.99 0.97 -3.32
CA ASN A 325 -12.97 0.14 -2.68
C ASN A 325 -12.59 0.67 -1.30
N GLU A 326 -12.47 1.98 -1.13
CA GLU A 326 -12.18 2.55 0.19
C GLU A 326 -13.35 2.34 1.17
N TYR A 327 -14.59 2.49 0.70
CA TYR A 327 -15.78 2.17 1.49
C TYR A 327 -15.78 0.69 1.91
N MET A 328 -15.54 -0.23 0.99
CA MET A 328 -15.50 -1.66 1.29
C MET A 328 -14.37 -2.00 2.26
N THR A 329 -13.15 -1.52 2.05
CA THR A 329 -12.02 -1.77 2.95
C THR A 329 -12.30 -1.32 4.38
N TRP A 330 -12.87 -0.13 4.58
CA TRP A 330 -13.24 0.32 5.93
C TRP A 330 -14.45 -0.40 6.51
N GLY A 331 -15.43 -0.74 5.66
CA GLY A 331 -16.60 -1.51 6.06
C GLY A 331 -16.23 -2.94 6.48
N VAL A 332 -15.36 -3.61 5.73
CA VAL A 332 -14.87 -4.97 6.02
C VAL A 332 -14.08 -4.97 7.33
N PHE A 333 -13.27 -3.94 7.61
CA PHE A 333 -12.69 -3.80 8.96
C PHE A 333 -13.75 -3.73 10.06
N ASN A 334 -14.85 -2.99 9.86
CA ASN A 334 -15.93 -2.94 10.85
C ASN A 334 -16.63 -4.31 11.02
N LEU A 335 -16.73 -5.12 9.95
CA LEU A 335 -17.21 -6.50 10.05
C LEU A 335 -16.22 -7.40 10.82
N TYR A 336 -14.92 -7.25 10.58
CA TYR A 336 -13.89 -7.92 11.37
C TYR A 336 -13.98 -7.53 12.85
N ALA A 337 -14.15 -6.24 13.13
CA ALA A 337 -14.30 -5.73 14.47
C ALA A 337 -15.52 -6.35 15.19
N LEU A 338 -16.66 -6.45 14.51
CA LEU A 338 -17.89 -7.07 15.03
C LEU A 338 -17.71 -8.54 15.44
N ASP A 339 -16.78 -9.24 14.81
CA ASP A 339 -16.52 -10.65 15.06
C ASP A 339 -15.43 -10.89 16.11
N THR A 340 -14.65 -9.87 16.47
CA THR A 340 -13.41 -10.06 17.23
C THR A 340 -13.33 -9.26 18.52
N TYR A 341 -13.80 -8.01 18.53
CA TYR A 341 -13.74 -7.16 19.71
C TYR A 341 -14.92 -7.39 20.65
N SER A 342 -14.71 -7.03 21.92
CA SER A 342 -15.66 -7.21 23.00
C SER A 342 -16.98 -6.47 22.73
N LYS A 343 -18.07 -7.06 23.21
CA LYS A 343 -19.40 -6.43 23.16
C LYS A 343 -19.44 -5.07 23.88
N GLU A 344 -18.58 -4.86 24.87
CA GLU A 344 -18.52 -3.60 25.61
C GLU A 344 -17.97 -2.46 24.75
N ASN A 345 -16.97 -2.73 23.90
CA ASN A 345 -16.29 -1.69 23.12
C ASN A 345 -16.72 -1.60 21.65
N ILE A 346 -17.39 -2.62 21.11
CA ILE A 346 -17.62 -2.72 19.68
C ILE A 346 -18.33 -1.51 19.07
N ASP A 347 -19.38 -1.00 19.73
CA ASP A 347 -20.11 0.18 19.25
C ASP A 347 -19.22 1.42 19.22
N THR A 348 -18.35 1.57 20.21
CA THR A 348 -17.36 2.66 20.29
C THR A 348 -16.32 2.53 19.17
N ILE A 349 -15.82 1.32 18.94
CA ILE A 349 -14.84 1.04 17.89
C ILE A 349 -15.40 1.37 16.51
N ILE A 350 -16.58 0.83 16.17
CA ILE A 350 -17.24 1.09 14.88
C ILE A 350 -17.48 2.58 14.72
N LYS A 351 -18.03 3.24 15.74
CA LYS A 351 -18.30 4.68 15.69
C LYS A 351 -17.03 5.49 15.40
N ILE A 352 -15.92 5.18 16.07
CA ILE A 352 -14.64 5.88 15.84
C ILE A 352 -14.19 5.72 14.40
N GLN A 353 -14.23 4.51 13.83
CA GLN A 353 -13.78 4.29 12.45
C GLN A 353 -14.71 4.96 11.44
N THR A 354 -16.03 4.79 11.62
CA THR A 354 -17.06 5.40 10.78
C THR A 354 -16.96 6.93 10.78
N ASP A 355 -16.82 7.56 11.94
CA ASP A 355 -16.70 9.01 12.04
C ASP A 355 -15.39 9.51 11.41
N PHE A 356 -14.30 8.76 11.58
CA PHE A 356 -13.02 9.16 11.00
C PHE A 356 -13.07 9.18 9.46
N ILE A 357 -13.53 8.10 8.82
CA ILE A 357 -13.60 8.07 7.36
C ILE A 357 -14.64 9.06 6.81
N ASN A 358 -15.79 9.20 7.49
CA ASN A 358 -16.83 10.11 7.05
C ASN A 358 -16.41 11.58 7.20
N ASP A 359 -15.94 11.99 8.37
CA ASP A 359 -15.73 13.41 8.70
C ASP A 359 -14.32 13.90 8.44
N LYS A 360 -13.31 13.08 8.73
CA LYS A 360 -11.91 13.46 8.53
C LYS A 360 -11.46 13.16 7.10
N ARG A 361 -11.85 12.01 6.56
CA ARG A 361 -11.51 11.61 5.19
C ARG A 361 -12.57 11.97 4.14
N LYS A 362 -13.69 12.59 4.53
CA LYS A 362 -14.68 13.20 3.60
C LYS A 362 -15.42 12.22 2.69
N PHE A 363 -15.53 10.96 3.11
CA PHE A 363 -16.40 9.97 2.47
C PHE A 363 -17.80 10.07 3.07
N ASN A 364 -18.57 11.06 2.63
CA ASN A 364 -19.69 11.63 3.42
C ASN A 364 -20.90 10.69 3.59
N GLN A 365 -21.00 9.63 2.79
CA GLN A 365 -22.08 8.63 2.86
C GLN A 365 -21.65 7.35 3.59
N PHE A 366 -20.43 7.31 4.14
CA PHE A 366 -19.89 6.10 4.75
C PHE A 366 -20.71 5.62 5.95
N ARG A 367 -21.28 6.54 6.74
CA ARG A 367 -22.18 6.16 7.85
C ARG A 367 -23.34 5.28 7.39
N ASP A 368 -24.06 5.72 6.37
CA ASP A 368 -25.23 5.01 5.85
C ASP A 368 -24.83 3.71 5.18
N PHE A 369 -23.75 3.74 4.40
CA PHE A 369 -23.19 2.55 3.77
C PHE A 369 -22.80 1.50 4.82
N ASN A 370 -22.05 1.88 5.85
CA ASN A 370 -21.58 0.96 6.88
C ASN A 370 -22.75 0.36 7.66
N LYS A 371 -23.79 1.14 7.93
CA LYS A 371 -25.03 0.65 8.55
C LYS A 371 -25.71 -0.41 7.69
N GLU A 372 -25.84 -0.17 6.38
CA GLU A 372 -26.45 -1.15 5.48
C GLU A 372 -25.57 -2.40 5.34
N LEU A 373 -24.25 -2.25 5.20
CA LEU A 373 -23.31 -3.37 5.13
C LEU A 373 -23.42 -4.27 6.37
N ILE A 374 -23.42 -3.70 7.58
CA ILE A 374 -23.57 -4.44 8.83
C ILE A 374 -24.93 -5.14 8.92
N LYS A 375 -26.00 -4.46 8.50
CA LYS A 375 -27.36 -5.04 8.46
C LYS A 375 -27.40 -6.27 7.55
N GLN A 376 -26.85 -6.17 6.33
CA GLN A 376 -26.81 -7.29 5.39
C GLN A 376 -25.94 -8.43 5.89
N TYR A 377 -24.79 -8.11 6.51
CA TYR A 377 -23.90 -9.09 7.13
C TYR A 377 -24.60 -9.91 8.22
N ASN A 378 -25.30 -9.23 9.13
CA ASN A 378 -26.00 -9.89 10.23
C ASN A 378 -27.24 -10.67 9.77
N ALA A 379 -28.01 -10.13 8.82
CA ALA A 379 -29.24 -10.76 8.32
C ALA A 379 -28.99 -12.09 7.59
N LYS A 380 -27.79 -12.27 7.02
CA LYS A 380 -27.38 -13.48 6.30
C LYS A 380 -26.47 -14.40 7.13
N SER A 381 -26.52 -14.30 8.45
CA SER A 381 -25.69 -15.12 9.36
C SER A 381 -24.19 -15.01 9.08
N LYS A 382 -23.70 -13.79 8.83
CA LYS A 382 -22.27 -13.47 8.62
C LYS A 382 -21.66 -14.20 7.41
N PRO A 383 -22.19 -13.99 6.19
CA PRO A 383 -21.79 -14.74 5.00
C PRO A 383 -20.37 -14.34 4.55
N LYS A 384 -19.92 -14.94 3.44
CA LYS A 384 -18.75 -14.43 2.72
C LYS A 384 -19.02 -13.04 2.11
N ILE A 385 -17.98 -12.24 1.91
CA ILE A 385 -18.11 -10.88 1.38
C ILE A 385 -18.62 -10.89 -0.07
N GLU A 386 -18.28 -11.91 -0.86
CA GLU A 386 -18.81 -12.11 -2.21
C GLU A 386 -20.36 -12.14 -2.25
N GLU A 387 -21.01 -12.65 -1.20
CA GLU A 387 -22.47 -12.76 -1.12
C GLU A 387 -23.17 -11.45 -0.73
N ILE A 388 -22.40 -10.45 -0.32
CA ILE A 388 -22.87 -9.13 0.10
C ILE A 388 -22.60 -8.09 -1.01
N TYR A 389 -21.65 -8.35 -1.89
CA TYR A 389 -21.24 -7.42 -2.95
C TYR A 389 -22.38 -6.93 -3.84
N LYS A 390 -23.13 -7.86 -4.42
CA LYS A 390 -24.25 -7.49 -5.30
C LYS A 390 -25.36 -6.75 -4.53
N PRO A 391 -25.84 -7.24 -3.38
CA PRO A 391 -26.82 -6.52 -2.57
C PRO A 391 -26.39 -5.11 -2.11
N ILE A 392 -25.11 -4.88 -1.81
CA ILE A 392 -24.65 -3.54 -1.43
C ILE A 392 -24.59 -2.60 -2.64
N LEU A 393 -24.23 -3.10 -3.82
CA LEU A 393 -24.27 -2.32 -5.08
C LEU A 393 -25.71 -1.94 -5.45
N GLU A 394 -26.66 -2.87 -5.32
CA GLU A 394 -28.10 -2.59 -5.53
C GLU A 394 -28.60 -1.49 -4.58
N TRP A 395 -28.17 -1.51 -3.31
CA TRP A 395 -28.51 -0.44 -2.35
C TRP A 395 -27.87 0.91 -2.72
N ILE A 396 -26.61 0.89 -3.17
CA ILE A 396 -25.91 2.10 -3.66
C ILE A 396 -26.64 2.71 -4.85
N GLU A 397 -27.08 1.87 -5.80
CA GLU A 397 -27.84 2.31 -6.97
C GLU A 397 -29.13 3.02 -6.54
N GLN A 398 -29.94 2.39 -5.67
CA GLN A 398 -31.18 2.97 -5.15
C GLN A 398 -30.96 4.31 -4.43
N LYS A 399 -29.84 4.44 -3.68
CA LYS A 399 -29.50 5.69 -2.98
C LYS A 399 -28.92 6.77 -3.89
N SER A 400 -28.30 6.37 -5.01
CA SER A 400 -27.67 7.29 -5.96
C SER A 400 -28.65 7.87 -6.98
N VAL A 401 -29.81 7.24 -7.18
CA VAL A 401 -30.91 7.81 -7.97
C VAL A 401 -31.46 9.02 -7.20
N PRO A 402 -31.44 10.25 -7.76
CA PRO A 402 -32.09 11.39 -7.13
C PRO A 402 -33.57 11.07 -6.90
N ASN A 403 -34.12 11.44 -5.74
CA ASN A 403 -35.56 11.40 -5.42
C ASN A 403 -36.41 12.36 -6.30
N ASN A 404 -36.20 12.38 -7.61
CA ASN A 404 -36.88 13.26 -8.58
C ASN A 404 -37.65 12.48 -9.67
N VAL A 405 -38.07 11.23 -9.41
CA VAL A 405 -38.87 10.45 -10.39
C VAL A 405 -40.27 10.09 -9.87
N TYR A 406 -40.63 10.45 -8.64
CA TYR A 406 -42.00 10.37 -8.16
C TYR A 406 -42.33 11.57 -7.26
N ASN A 407 -42.67 12.70 -7.89
CA ASN A 407 -43.53 13.73 -7.31
C ASN A 407 -44.45 14.26 -8.39
#